data_AF-D3FZM5-F1
#
_entry.id   AF-D3FZM5-F1
#
_cell.length_a   1.000
_cell.length_b   1.000
_cell.length_c   1.000
_cell.angle_alpha   90.00
_cell.angle_beta   90.00
_cell.angle_gamma   90.00
#
_symmetry.space_group_name_H-M   'P 1'
#
loop_
_entity.id
_entity.type
_entity.pdbx_description
1 polymer ?
#
loop_
_entity_poly.entity_id
_entity_poly.type
_entity_poly.pdbx_seq_one_letter_code
_entity_poly.pdbx_strand_id
1 'polypeptide(L)'
;MPYSYDVKIDFYNDWIQHLKRSLISLGYEPPESPKEISFQYFNFLRRIVPPIPRKVLLSREFTFRNDMREGLELIIEKVEKGIDLGPHLSSNIFDVEYNDDLLNDWGIYHLHLGTKIRKKDGLIERTGPLLFVRFDNQFAYFINIMNHGSWTNQDMVRIIHKNWPSSIKSFRLKEISGVHPRLTNKDIYKLRRGGANSVIEIEDGVVYAP
;
A
#
# COMPACT_ATOMS: atom_id res chain seq x y z
N MET A 1 40.78 -6.45 41.22
CA MET A 1 40.88 -7.08 39.87
C MET A 1 39.96 -6.30 38.95
N PRO A 2 40.41 -5.80 37.79
CA PRO A 2 39.48 -5.23 36.83
C PRO A 2 38.73 -6.38 36.16
N TYR A 3 37.40 -6.31 36.15
CA TYR A 3 36.58 -7.22 35.37
C TYR A 3 36.89 -6.98 33.89
N SER A 4 37.34 -8.02 33.17
CA SER A 4 37.37 -8.00 31.71
C SER A 4 36.05 -8.58 31.22
N TYR A 5 35.27 -7.79 30.48
CA TYR A 5 34.09 -8.27 29.79
C TYR A 5 34.49 -8.64 28.36
N ASP A 6 34.14 -9.84 27.93
CA ASP A 6 34.21 -10.24 26.52
C ASP A 6 32.84 -9.96 25.89
N VAL A 7 32.78 -8.98 25.00
CA VAL A 7 31.54 -8.61 24.31
C VAL A 7 31.57 -9.28 22.94
N LYS A 8 30.74 -10.31 22.77
CA LYS A 8 30.51 -10.92 21.47
C LYS A 8 29.46 -10.12 20.71
N ILE A 9 29.87 -9.49 19.61
CA ILE A 9 29.01 -8.67 18.76
C ILE A 9 28.76 -9.41 17.45
N ASP A 10 27.48 -9.67 17.15
CA ASP A 10 27.04 -10.24 15.87
C ASP A 10 25.78 -9.52 15.40
N PHE A 11 25.99 -8.32 14.84
CA PHE A 11 24.88 -7.45 14.39
C PHE A 11 23.97 -8.11 13.37
N TYR A 12 24.51 -9.03 12.54
CA TYR A 12 23.69 -9.73 11.56
C TYR A 12 22.70 -10.66 12.26
N ASN A 13 23.19 -11.52 13.16
CA ASN A 13 22.30 -12.40 13.90
C ASN A 13 21.35 -11.62 14.82
N ASP A 14 21.84 -10.58 15.50
CA ASP A 14 21.01 -9.71 16.35
C ASP A 14 19.86 -9.07 15.57
N TRP A 15 20.14 -8.60 14.35
CA TRP A 15 19.13 -8.07 13.44
C TRP A 15 18.09 -9.13 13.04
N ILE A 16 18.54 -10.31 12.63
CA ILE A 16 17.63 -11.41 12.24
C ILE A 16 16.74 -11.83 13.42
N GLN A 17 17.29 -11.92 14.64
CA GLN A 17 16.50 -12.22 15.83
C GLN A 17 15.49 -11.11 16.16
N HIS A 18 15.85 -9.84 15.95
CA HIS A 18 14.94 -8.72 16.11
C HIS A 18 13.75 -8.81 15.13
N LEU A 19 14.02 -9.10 13.85
CA LEU A 19 12.96 -9.27 12.85
C LEU A 19 12.07 -10.47 13.18
N LYS A 20 12.68 -11.60 13.57
CA LYS A 20 11.97 -12.82 13.98
C LYS A 20 11.01 -12.55 15.15
N ARG A 21 11.48 -11.86 16.19
CA ARG A 21 10.64 -11.47 17.33
C ARG A 21 9.50 -10.55 16.93
N SER A 22 9.75 -9.63 16.00
CA SER A 22 8.71 -8.73 15.48
C SER A 22 7.61 -9.51 14.76
N LEU A 23 7.97 -10.44 13.87
CA LEU A 23 6.99 -11.32 13.21
C LEU A 23 6.17 -12.16 14.21
N ILE A 24 6.81 -12.73 15.23
CA ILE A 24 6.13 -13.48 16.30
C ILE A 24 5.15 -12.58 17.06
N SER A 25 5.55 -11.35 17.39
CA SER A 25 4.68 -10.40 18.11
C SER A 25 3.43 -10.00 17.32
N LEU A 26 3.49 -10.13 16.00
CA LEU A 26 2.38 -9.89 15.07
C LEU A 26 1.52 -11.15 14.84
N GLY A 27 1.87 -12.28 15.46
CA GLY A 27 1.15 -13.55 15.36
C GLY A 27 1.59 -14.46 14.22
N TYR A 28 2.73 -14.19 13.58
CA TYR A 28 3.27 -15.04 12.51
C TYR A 28 4.25 -16.07 13.02
N GLU A 29 4.29 -17.23 12.37
CA GLU A 29 5.36 -18.21 12.51
C GLU A 29 6.49 -17.87 11.52
N PRO A 30 7.61 -17.30 11.99
CA PRO A 30 8.68 -16.88 11.10
C PRO A 30 9.43 -18.10 10.53
N PRO A 31 9.91 -18.03 9.27
CA PRO A 31 10.70 -19.08 8.65
C PRO A 31 12.07 -19.22 9.32
N GLU A 32 12.81 -20.27 8.94
CA GLU A 32 14.17 -20.49 9.44
C GLU A 32 15.21 -19.63 8.72
N SER A 33 14.98 -19.36 7.43
CA SER A 33 15.91 -18.63 6.57
C SER A 33 15.97 -17.13 6.93
N PRO A 34 17.16 -16.58 7.26
CA PRO A 34 17.33 -15.14 7.50
C PRO A 34 16.80 -14.25 6.37
N LYS A 35 16.95 -14.73 5.12
CA LYS A 35 16.47 -14.04 3.92
C LYS A 35 14.95 -13.98 3.88
N GLU A 36 14.28 -15.10 4.17
CA GLU A 36 12.82 -15.17 4.18
C GLU A 36 12.23 -14.38 5.34
N ILE A 37 12.84 -14.44 6.53
CA ILE A 37 12.47 -13.60 7.69
C ILE A 37 12.49 -12.12 7.28
N SER A 38 13.56 -11.69 6.60
CA SER A 38 13.72 -10.32 6.14
C SER A 38 12.63 -9.95 5.13
N PHE A 39 12.37 -10.80 4.14
CA PHE A 39 11.33 -10.54 3.14
C PHE A 39 9.93 -10.43 3.74
N GLN A 40 9.55 -11.38 4.60
CA GLN A 40 8.23 -11.36 5.23
C GLN A 40 8.06 -10.11 6.12
N TYR A 41 9.10 -9.75 6.88
CA TYR A 41 9.07 -8.54 7.70
C TYR A 41 8.92 -7.27 6.86
N PHE A 42 9.73 -7.09 5.81
CA PHE A 42 9.64 -5.89 4.97
C PHE A 42 8.36 -5.85 4.12
N ASN A 43 7.85 -7.01 3.68
CA ASN A 43 6.56 -7.08 3.01
C ASN A 43 5.43 -6.64 3.95
N PHE A 44 5.43 -7.12 5.20
CA PHE A 44 4.48 -6.67 6.21
C PHE A 44 4.59 -5.17 6.46
N LEU A 45 5.80 -4.65 6.69
CA LEU A 45 6.02 -3.22 6.93
C LEU A 45 5.54 -2.35 5.77
N ARG A 46 5.69 -2.80 4.52
CA ARG A 46 5.18 -2.08 3.34
C ARG A 46 3.66 -2.04 3.33
N ARG A 47 3.00 -3.10 3.80
CA ARG A 47 1.55 -3.27 3.71
C ARG A 47 0.76 -2.62 4.83
N ILE A 48 1.41 -2.28 5.93
CA ILE A 48 0.83 -1.42 6.96
C ILE A 48 0.96 0.06 6.60
N VAL A 49 0.03 0.87 7.10
CA VAL A 49 0.11 2.34 7.01
C VAL A 49 0.53 2.86 8.38
N PRO A 50 1.71 3.50 8.51
CA PRO A 50 2.14 4.03 9.81
C PRO A 50 1.10 5.01 10.39
N PRO A 51 0.71 4.87 11.66
CA PRO A 51 -0.28 5.72 12.33
C PRO A 51 0.32 7.07 12.70
N ILE A 52 0.51 7.92 11.69
CA ILE A 52 0.99 9.29 11.83
C ILE A 52 -0.01 10.28 11.22
N PRO A 53 -0.22 11.47 11.82
CA PRO A 53 -1.10 12.50 11.28
C PRO A 53 -0.69 12.92 9.88
N ARG A 54 -1.66 13.00 8.95
CA ARG A 54 -1.44 13.48 7.58
C ARG A 54 -2.57 14.39 7.15
N LYS A 55 -2.27 15.34 6.25
CA LYS A 55 -3.30 16.14 5.58
C LYS A 55 -3.97 15.32 4.49
N VAL A 56 -5.30 15.26 4.50
CA VAL A 56 -6.06 14.60 3.44
C VAL A 56 -6.19 15.51 2.24
N LEU A 57 -5.90 14.97 1.05
CA LEU A 57 -6.12 15.59 -0.24
C LEU A 57 -7.05 14.71 -1.06
N LEU A 58 -8.20 15.26 -1.49
CA LEU A 58 -9.12 14.58 -2.38
C LEU A 58 -8.78 14.96 -3.83
N SER A 59 -8.83 14.00 -4.74
CA SER A 59 -8.72 14.28 -6.16
C SER A 59 -9.90 15.14 -6.65
N ARG A 60 -9.71 15.87 -7.74
CA ARG A 60 -10.80 16.62 -8.39
C ARG A 60 -11.89 15.69 -8.96
N GLU A 61 -11.54 14.45 -9.25
CA GLU A 61 -12.41 13.39 -9.76
C GLU A 61 -13.10 12.59 -8.66
N PHE A 62 -12.87 12.92 -7.38
CA PHE A 62 -13.36 12.15 -6.25
C PHE A 62 -14.89 12.24 -6.16
N THR A 63 -15.55 11.10 -6.26
CA THR A 63 -17.02 11.02 -6.17
C THR A 63 -17.42 9.84 -5.30
N PHE A 64 -18.54 9.99 -4.59
CA PHE A 64 -19.03 8.96 -3.70
C PHE A 64 -20.55 9.04 -3.55
N ARG A 65 -21.16 7.91 -3.25
CA ARG A 65 -22.58 7.83 -2.88
C ARG A 65 -22.74 8.19 -1.41
N ASN A 66 -23.86 8.82 -1.06
CA ASN A 66 -24.13 9.28 0.31
C ASN A 66 -24.07 8.16 1.37
N ASP A 67 -24.37 6.91 1.02
CA ASP A 67 -24.29 5.77 1.94
C ASP A 67 -22.85 5.44 2.37
N MET A 68 -21.84 5.95 1.67
CA MET A 68 -20.42 5.79 2.03
C MET A 68 -19.85 6.96 2.84
N ARG A 69 -20.66 8.01 3.08
CA ARG A 69 -20.22 9.25 3.73
C ARG A 69 -19.62 9.00 5.10
N GLU A 70 -20.33 8.28 5.97
CA GLU A 70 -19.92 8.05 7.35
C GLU A 70 -18.59 7.29 7.41
N GLY A 71 -18.44 6.25 6.58
CA GLY A 71 -17.19 5.50 6.47
C GLY A 71 -16.02 6.32 5.94
N LEU A 72 -16.26 7.18 4.96
CA LEU A 72 -15.26 8.09 4.41
C LEU A 72 -14.81 9.11 5.46
N GLU A 73 -15.76 9.76 6.13
CA GLU A 73 -15.49 10.76 7.18
C GLU A 73 -14.71 10.13 8.36
N LEU A 74 -15.04 8.89 8.73
CA LEU A 74 -14.29 8.13 9.74
C LEU A 74 -12.82 7.90 9.31
N ILE A 75 -12.57 7.50 8.07
CA ILE A 75 -11.19 7.30 7.58
C ILE A 75 -10.43 8.64 7.53
N ILE A 76 -11.08 9.72 7.08
CA ILE A 76 -10.48 11.07 7.06
C ILE A 76 -10.06 11.46 8.47
N GLU A 77 -10.95 11.33 9.46
CA GLU A 77 -10.65 11.62 10.86
C GLU A 77 -9.46 10.80 11.37
N LYS A 78 -9.42 9.50 11.06
CA LYS A 78 -8.32 8.63 11.47
C LYS A 78 -6.99 9.07 10.86
N VAL A 79 -6.98 9.41 9.57
CA VAL A 79 -5.78 9.89 8.87
C VAL A 79 -5.27 11.20 9.49
N GLU A 80 -6.17 12.17 9.71
CA GLU A 80 -5.80 13.48 10.25
C GLU A 80 -5.29 13.40 11.69
N LYS A 81 -5.80 12.45 12.48
CA LYS A 81 -5.36 12.21 13.86
C LYS A 81 -4.19 11.22 13.98
N GLY A 82 -3.77 10.58 12.90
CA GLY A 82 -2.76 9.53 12.94
C GLY A 82 -3.21 8.26 13.68
N ILE A 83 -4.49 7.94 13.63
CA ILE A 83 -5.05 6.70 14.18
C ILE A 83 -4.79 5.55 13.21
N ASP A 84 -4.55 4.36 13.76
CA ASP A 84 -4.28 3.16 12.97
C ASP A 84 -5.40 2.85 11.96
N LEU A 85 -4.96 2.62 10.72
CA LEU A 85 -5.80 2.22 9.59
C LEU A 85 -5.80 0.71 9.36
N GLY A 86 -5.02 -0.06 10.12
CA GLY A 86 -4.98 -1.52 10.08
C GLY A 86 -6.36 -2.18 9.95
N PRO A 87 -7.37 -1.79 10.75
CA PRO A 87 -8.73 -2.33 10.64
C PRO A 87 -9.40 -2.12 9.27
N HIS A 88 -9.01 -1.10 8.50
CA HIS A 88 -9.57 -0.82 7.18
C HIS A 88 -8.85 -1.55 6.04
N LEU A 89 -7.73 -2.22 6.31
CA LEU A 89 -6.99 -2.99 5.32
C LEU A 89 -7.68 -4.32 4.97
N SER A 90 -7.19 -4.95 3.91
CA SER A 90 -7.59 -6.31 3.52
C SER A 90 -7.23 -7.34 4.60
N SER A 91 -8.05 -8.39 4.73
CA SER A 91 -7.72 -9.56 5.56
C SER A 91 -6.44 -10.26 5.16
N ASN A 92 -5.97 -10.05 3.93
CA ASN A 92 -4.69 -10.59 3.50
C ASN A 92 -3.53 -9.99 4.30
N ILE A 93 -3.72 -8.92 5.09
CA ILE A 93 -2.66 -8.39 5.97
C ILE A 93 -2.12 -9.47 6.92
N PHE A 94 -2.93 -10.47 7.27
CA PHE A 94 -2.55 -11.64 8.05
C PHE A 94 -1.80 -12.72 7.25
N ASP A 95 -1.52 -12.49 5.98
CA ASP A 95 -0.69 -13.36 5.14
C ASP A 95 0.56 -12.57 4.76
N VAL A 96 1.70 -12.86 5.42
CA VAL A 96 2.98 -12.18 5.17
C VAL A 96 3.59 -12.48 3.80
N GLU A 97 3.07 -13.47 3.08
CA GLU A 97 3.51 -13.82 1.73
C GLU A 97 2.62 -13.19 0.65
N TYR A 98 1.49 -12.61 1.04
CA TYR A 98 0.60 -11.95 0.09
C TYR A 98 1.31 -10.79 -0.61
N ASN A 99 1.33 -10.89 -1.94
CA ASN A 99 1.81 -9.85 -2.85
C ASN A 99 0.64 -8.93 -3.25
N ASP A 100 0.66 -7.69 -2.79
CA ASP A 100 -0.30 -6.66 -3.18
C ASP A 100 0.22 -5.91 -4.42
N ASP A 101 -0.16 -6.38 -5.61
CA ASP A 101 0.36 -5.84 -6.88
C ASP A 101 0.12 -4.33 -7.03
N LEU A 102 -1.01 -3.81 -6.54
CA LEU A 102 -1.35 -2.41 -6.71
C LEU A 102 -0.52 -1.52 -5.77
N LEU A 103 -0.32 -1.97 -4.54
CA LEU A 103 0.58 -1.32 -3.59
C LEU A 103 2.04 -1.40 -4.05
N ASN A 104 2.45 -2.56 -4.57
CA ASN A 104 3.82 -2.79 -4.96
C ASN A 104 4.19 -2.00 -6.21
N ASP A 105 3.30 -1.96 -7.21
CA ASP A 105 3.52 -1.15 -8.40
C ASP A 105 3.46 0.35 -8.10
N TRP A 106 2.39 0.79 -7.44
CA TRP A 106 2.03 2.20 -7.44
C TRP A 106 1.94 2.82 -6.06
N GLY A 107 2.24 2.10 -4.98
CA GLY A 107 2.09 2.61 -3.61
C GLY A 107 0.62 2.87 -3.22
N ILE A 108 -0.34 2.33 -3.96
CA ILE A 108 -1.77 2.57 -3.78
C ILE A 108 -2.36 1.49 -2.86
N TYR A 109 -2.85 1.93 -1.70
CA TYR A 109 -3.60 1.11 -0.76
C TYR A 109 -5.10 1.12 -1.14
N HIS A 110 -5.80 0.08 -0.71
CA HIS A 110 -7.26 -0.01 -0.81
C HIS A 110 -7.86 -0.23 0.58
N LEU A 111 -8.77 0.64 0.98
CA LEU A 111 -9.37 0.67 2.32
C LEU A 111 -10.87 0.38 2.25
N HIS A 112 -11.33 -0.47 3.18
CA HIS A 112 -12.75 -0.72 3.41
C HIS A 112 -13.42 0.47 4.11
N LEU A 113 -14.64 0.82 3.69
CA LEU A 113 -15.38 1.99 4.16
C LEU A 113 -16.46 1.66 5.22
N GLY A 114 -16.42 0.48 5.84
CA GLY A 114 -17.36 0.17 6.92
C GLY A 114 -17.08 1.00 8.18
N THR A 115 -18.06 1.04 9.07
CA THR A 115 -17.99 1.82 10.32
C THR A 115 -17.88 0.95 11.57
N LYS A 116 -18.12 -0.37 11.43
CA LYS A 116 -18.11 -1.34 12.53
C LYS A 116 -16.97 -2.33 12.39
N ILE A 117 -16.30 -2.61 13.51
CA ILE A 117 -15.28 -3.64 13.60
C ILE A 117 -15.94 -5.00 13.75
N ARG A 118 -15.55 -5.96 12.92
CA ARG A 118 -15.91 -7.36 13.01
C ARG A 118 -15.18 -8.00 14.20
N LYS A 119 -15.95 -8.62 15.09
CA LYS A 119 -15.41 -9.26 16.31
C LYS A 119 -14.40 -10.37 16.05
N LYS A 120 -14.50 -11.06 14.91
CA LYS A 120 -13.71 -12.27 14.62
C LYS A 120 -12.23 -11.97 14.35
N ASP A 121 -11.93 -10.84 13.72
CA ASP A 121 -10.62 -10.54 13.14
C ASP A 121 -10.17 -9.08 13.35
N GLY A 122 -10.97 -8.25 14.04
CA GLY A 122 -10.61 -6.86 14.31
C GLY A 122 -10.67 -5.93 13.09
N LEU A 123 -11.14 -6.43 11.94
CA LEU A 123 -11.24 -5.67 10.70
C LEU A 123 -12.62 -5.05 10.52
N ILE A 124 -12.71 -3.98 9.74
CA ILE A 124 -13.94 -3.25 9.43
C ILE A 124 -14.85 -4.07 8.50
N GLU A 125 -16.17 -3.96 8.68
CA GLU A 125 -17.17 -4.56 7.78
C GLU A 125 -16.97 -4.16 6.31
N ARG A 126 -17.20 -5.11 5.39
CA ARG A 126 -17.01 -4.87 3.95
C ARG A 126 -18.23 -4.14 3.39
N THR A 127 -17.98 -3.07 2.66
CA THR A 127 -19.03 -2.23 2.02
C THR A 127 -19.19 -2.50 0.52
N GLY A 128 -18.31 -3.32 -0.08
CA GLY A 128 -18.24 -3.52 -1.53
C GLY A 128 -17.18 -2.60 -2.16
N PRO A 129 -17.50 -1.34 -2.50
CA PRO A 129 -16.52 -0.37 -2.96
C PRO A 129 -15.43 -0.09 -1.92
N LEU A 130 -14.25 0.28 -2.42
CA LEU A 130 -13.05 0.55 -1.63
C LEU A 130 -12.54 1.96 -1.93
N LEU A 131 -12.00 2.61 -0.91
CA LEU A 131 -11.23 3.83 -1.07
C LEU A 131 -9.82 3.47 -1.55
N PHE A 132 -9.41 3.99 -2.70
CA PHE A 132 -8.05 3.89 -3.19
C PHE A 132 -7.26 5.15 -2.80
N VAL A 133 -6.12 4.96 -2.15
CA VAL A 133 -5.37 6.04 -1.50
C VAL A 133 -3.86 5.79 -1.53
N ARG A 134 -3.06 6.85 -1.68
CA ARG A 134 -1.60 6.81 -1.44
C ARG A 134 -1.24 7.61 -0.21
N PHE A 135 -0.13 7.24 0.43
CA PHE A 135 0.41 7.96 1.58
C PHE A 135 1.87 8.35 1.33
N ASP A 136 2.26 9.52 1.82
CA ASP A 136 3.66 9.82 2.16
C ASP A 136 3.75 10.24 3.63
N ASN A 137 4.81 10.95 4.04
CA ASN A 137 4.97 11.38 5.43
C ASN A 137 4.08 12.58 5.83
N GLN A 138 3.46 13.27 4.87
CA GLN A 138 2.73 14.53 5.09
C GLN A 138 1.27 14.45 4.62
N PHE A 139 0.99 13.69 3.57
CA PHE A 139 -0.27 13.69 2.86
C PHE A 139 -0.85 12.29 2.70
N ALA A 140 -2.18 12.24 2.72
CA ALA A 140 -2.96 11.12 2.21
C ALA A 140 -3.70 11.57 0.94
N TYR A 141 -3.36 10.94 -0.17
CA TYR A 141 -3.83 11.25 -1.51
C TYR A 141 -5.03 10.35 -1.84
N PHE A 142 -6.23 10.82 -1.53
CA PHE A 142 -7.48 10.09 -1.74
C PHE A 142 -7.83 10.14 -3.24
N ILE A 143 -7.59 9.04 -3.94
CA ILE A 143 -7.66 8.97 -5.41
C ILE A 143 -9.13 8.90 -5.83
N ASN A 144 -9.84 7.86 -5.43
CA ASN A 144 -11.28 7.71 -5.65
C ASN A 144 -11.84 6.54 -4.83
N ILE A 145 -13.16 6.40 -4.82
CA ILE A 145 -13.84 5.17 -4.41
C ILE A 145 -14.21 4.38 -5.65
N MET A 146 -13.74 3.13 -5.73
CA MET A 146 -13.99 2.26 -6.89
C MET A 146 -14.44 0.87 -6.45
N ASN A 147 -14.98 0.09 -7.38
CA ASN A 147 -15.40 -1.28 -7.11
C ASN A 147 -14.20 -2.16 -6.73
N HIS A 148 -14.44 -3.11 -5.83
CA HIS A 148 -13.51 -4.20 -5.55
C HIS A 148 -13.13 -4.91 -6.85
N GLY A 149 -11.84 -5.17 -7.07
CA GLY A 149 -11.35 -5.77 -8.32
C GLY A 149 -10.75 -4.79 -9.32
N SER A 150 -10.82 -3.47 -9.07
CA SER A 150 -10.26 -2.43 -9.96
C SER A 150 -8.73 -2.35 -9.97
N TRP A 151 -8.03 -3.44 -9.64
CA TRP A 151 -6.60 -3.48 -9.30
C TRP A 151 -5.69 -2.99 -10.41
N THR A 152 -6.07 -3.16 -11.67
CA THR A 152 -5.29 -2.77 -12.84
C THR A 152 -5.82 -1.50 -13.51
N ASN A 153 -6.72 -0.76 -12.85
CA ASN A 153 -7.31 0.44 -13.44
C ASN A 153 -6.28 1.59 -13.53
N GLN A 154 -5.76 1.82 -14.73
CA GLN A 154 -4.78 2.86 -15.04
C GLN A 154 -5.30 4.28 -14.74
N ASP A 155 -6.61 4.45 -14.62
CA ASP A 155 -7.24 5.71 -14.25
C ASP A 155 -6.72 6.24 -12.91
N MET A 156 -6.34 5.35 -11.98
CA MET A 156 -5.77 5.78 -10.71
C MET A 156 -4.46 6.54 -10.88
N VAL A 157 -3.55 6.06 -11.75
CA VAL A 157 -2.28 6.75 -12.03
C VAL A 157 -2.54 8.04 -12.78
N ARG A 158 -3.50 8.06 -13.71
CA ARG A 158 -3.93 9.30 -14.40
C ARG A 158 -4.47 10.34 -13.43
N ILE A 159 -5.33 9.95 -12.48
CA ILE A 159 -5.86 10.84 -11.44
C ILE A 159 -4.72 11.40 -10.60
N ILE A 160 -3.78 10.56 -10.14
CA ILE A 160 -2.64 11.04 -9.37
C ILE A 160 -1.78 12.01 -10.18
N HIS A 161 -1.53 11.73 -11.46
CA HIS A 161 -0.78 12.64 -12.33
C HIS A 161 -1.45 14.02 -12.47
N LYS A 162 -2.76 14.06 -12.68
CA LYS A 162 -3.51 15.32 -12.85
C LYS A 162 -3.58 16.17 -11.59
N ASN A 163 -3.55 15.53 -10.42
CA ASN A 163 -3.73 16.21 -9.14
C ASN A 163 -2.41 16.49 -8.42
N TRP A 164 -1.50 15.50 -8.41
CA TRP A 164 -0.29 15.49 -7.59
C TRP A 164 0.89 14.84 -8.33
N PRO A 165 1.30 15.32 -9.51
CA PRO A 165 2.32 14.65 -10.33
C PRO A 165 3.68 14.54 -9.61
N SER A 166 3.98 15.47 -8.69
CA SER A 166 5.19 15.45 -7.88
C SER A 166 5.28 14.26 -6.92
N SER A 167 4.14 13.73 -6.45
CA SER A 167 4.12 12.57 -5.52
C SER A 167 4.46 11.25 -6.21
N ILE A 168 4.42 11.23 -7.55
CA ILE A 168 4.76 10.06 -8.37
C ILE A 168 5.93 10.32 -9.33
N LYS A 169 6.69 11.38 -9.10
CA LYS A 169 7.82 11.78 -9.97
C LYS A 169 8.89 10.69 -10.13
N SER A 170 9.05 9.81 -9.14
CA SER A 170 10.02 8.70 -9.20
C SER A 170 9.63 7.62 -10.20
N PHE A 171 8.34 7.46 -10.47
CA PHE A 171 7.82 6.51 -11.45
C PHE A 171 7.85 7.06 -12.88
N ARG A 172 8.15 8.35 -13.05
CA ARG A 172 8.09 9.04 -14.33
C ARG A 172 9.29 8.65 -15.19
N LEU A 173 9.03 8.03 -16.35
CA LEU A 173 10.04 7.87 -17.38
C LEU A 173 10.17 9.17 -18.17
N LYS A 174 11.36 9.78 -18.09
CA LYS A 174 11.71 10.98 -18.88
C LYS A 174 12.20 10.55 -20.26
N GLU A 175 12.08 11.45 -21.24
CA GLU A 175 12.61 11.28 -22.60
C GLU A 175 11.97 10.15 -23.41
N ILE A 176 10.87 9.57 -22.91
CA ILE A 176 10.02 8.64 -23.67
C ILE A 176 8.88 9.43 -24.31
N SER A 177 8.77 9.35 -25.64
CA SER A 177 7.76 10.07 -26.43
C SER A 177 6.38 9.39 -26.46
N GLY A 178 6.30 8.13 -26.02
CA GLY A 178 5.07 7.34 -25.97
C GLY A 178 5.37 5.84 -25.91
N VAL A 179 4.35 5.02 -25.70
CA VAL A 179 4.49 3.55 -25.66
C VAL A 179 3.52 2.90 -26.64
N HIS A 180 4.05 2.05 -27.52
CA HIS A 180 3.25 1.31 -28.49
C HIS A 180 3.55 -0.20 -28.44
N PRO A 181 2.53 -1.07 -28.39
CA PRO A 181 1.11 -0.73 -28.26
C PRO A 181 0.77 -0.20 -26.85
N ARG A 182 -0.29 0.62 -26.74
CA ARG A 182 -0.81 1.03 -25.43
C ARG A 182 -1.50 -0.17 -24.75
N LEU A 183 -1.08 -0.47 -23.53
CA LEU A 183 -1.61 -1.59 -22.77
C LEU A 183 -3.00 -1.28 -22.20
N THR A 184 -3.91 -2.24 -22.28
CA THR A 184 -5.20 -2.15 -21.59
C THR A 184 -5.09 -2.65 -20.15
N ASN A 185 -6.11 -2.37 -19.32
CA ASN A 185 -6.19 -2.93 -17.95
C ASN A 185 -6.16 -4.48 -17.94
N LYS A 186 -6.63 -5.12 -19.02
CA LYS A 186 -6.58 -6.58 -19.21
C LYS A 186 -5.17 -7.07 -19.52
N ASP A 187 -4.39 -6.30 -20.27
CA ASP A 187 -3.01 -6.64 -20.58
C ASP A 187 -2.12 -6.49 -19.33
N ILE A 188 -2.31 -5.41 -18.57
CA ILE A 188 -1.63 -5.22 -17.27
C ILE A 188 -1.96 -6.37 -16.31
N TYR A 189 -3.21 -6.82 -16.28
CA TYR A 189 -3.59 -7.98 -15.47
C TYR A 189 -2.81 -9.23 -15.85
N LYS A 190 -2.66 -9.51 -17.15
CA LYS A 190 -1.87 -10.66 -17.63
C LYS A 190 -0.39 -10.51 -17.29
N LEU A 191 0.18 -9.32 -17.44
CA LEU A 191 1.58 -9.05 -17.12
C LEU A 191 1.88 -9.27 -15.64
N ARG A 192 1.04 -8.70 -14.75
CA ARG A 192 1.16 -8.93 -13.30
C ARG A 192 1.05 -10.40 -12.92
N ARG A 193 0.09 -11.13 -13.52
CA ARG A 193 -0.03 -12.59 -13.33
C ARG A 193 1.21 -13.37 -13.79
N GLY A 194 1.98 -12.83 -14.73
CA GLY A 194 3.25 -13.38 -15.19
C GLY A 194 4.48 -12.84 -14.44
N GLY A 195 4.31 -12.00 -13.41
CA GLY A 195 5.40 -11.39 -12.65
C GLY A 195 6.16 -10.29 -13.40
N ALA A 196 5.54 -9.68 -14.42
CA ALA A 196 6.14 -8.62 -15.22
C ALA A 196 5.55 -7.24 -14.88
N ASN A 197 6.43 -6.24 -14.74
CA ASN A 197 6.05 -4.84 -14.63
C ASN A 197 5.48 -4.32 -15.96
N SER A 198 4.64 -3.30 -15.89
CA SER A 198 4.02 -2.68 -17.06
C SER A 198 4.39 -1.20 -17.16
N VAL A 199 4.75 -0.77 -18.37
CA VAL A 199 4.93 0.64 -18.69
C VAL A 199 3.61 1.16 -19.22
N ILE A 200 3.10 2.24 -18.64
CA ILE A 200 1.81 2.83 -19.01
C ILE A 200 1.99 4.25 -19.50
N GLU A 201 1.27 4.59 -20.55
CA GLU A 201 1.16 5.95 -21.06
C GLU A 201 -0.24 6.47 -20.72
N ILE A 202 -0.33 7.45 -19.81
CA ILE A 202 -1.61 7.93 -19.27
C ILE A 202 -2.18 9.12 -20.04
N GLU A 203 -1.32 9.86 -20.74
CA GLU A 203 -1.60 10.96 -21.68
C GLU A 203 -0.45 10.96 -22.72
N ASP A 204 -0.60 11.67 -23.83
CA ASP A 204 0.40 11.66 -24.91
C ASP A 204 1.78 12.10 -24.42
N GLY A 205 2.78 11.21 -24.55
CA GLY A 205 4.14 11.43 -24.05
C GLY A 205 4.27 11.40 -22.52
N VAL A 206 3.22 10.99 -21.81
CA VAL A 206 3.15 10.95 -20.36
C VAL A 206 3.24 9.51 -19.86
N VAL A 207 4.49 9.04 -19.70
CA VAL A 207 4.81 7.63 -19.42
C VAL A 207 5.25 7.40 -17.97
N TYR A 208 4.75 6.32 -17.37
CA TYR A 208 5.09 5.87 -16.02
C TYR A 208 5.40 4.36 -16.00
N ALA A 209 6.30 3.95 -15.10
CA ALA A 209 6.59 2.55 -14.81
C ALA A 209 6.84 2.36 -13.30
N PRO A 210 6.37 1.23 -12.71
CA PRO A 210 6.61 0.87 -11.32
C PRO A 210 8.04 0.36 -11.06
#